data_AF-A0A376RKE2-F1
#
_entry.id   AF-A0A376RKE2-F1
#
_cell.length_a   1.000
_cell.length_b   1.000
_cell.length_c   1.000
_cell.angle_alpha   90.00
_cell.angle_beta   90.00
_cell.angle_gamma   90.00
#
_symmetry.space_group_name_H-M   'P 1'
#
loop_
_entity.id
_entity.type
_entity.pdbx_description
1 polymer ?
#
loop_
_entity_poly.entity_id
_entity_poly.type
_entity_poly.pdbx_seq_one_letter_code
_entity_poly.pdbx_strand_id
1 'polypeptide(L)' 'MAATRFSGVTTNPAVGYDSDLLVRCGATVMFSEVTEVRDAIHLLTPRAINEEVGRRLLEEMA' A
#
# COMPACT_ATOMS: atom_id res chain seq x y z
N MET A 1 -12.47 2.18 -2.15
CA MET A 1 -13.31 2.19 -0.93
C MET A 1 -13.76 3.64 -0.70
N ALA A 2 -14.97 3.95 -0.22
CA ALA A 2 -15.31 5.37 -0.03
C ALA A 2 -14.46 5.97 1.11
N ALA A 3 -13.58 6.91 0.82
CA ALA A 3 -12.74 7.58 1.81
C ALA A 3 -13.61 8.36 2.80
N THR A 4 -13.55 7.98 4.08
CA THR A 4 -14.22 8.69 5.18
C THR A 4 -13.19 9.39 6.04
N ARG A 5 -13.59 10.42 6.80
CA ARG A 5 -12.68 11.16 7.70
C ARG A 5 -11.94 10.25 8.70
N PHE A 6 -12.50 9.07 9.00
CA PHE A 6 -12.01 8.13 9.98
C PHE A 6 -11.34 6.88 9.38
N SER A 7 -11.42 6.64 8.07
CA SER A 7 -10.88 5.39 7.48
C SER A 7 -9.39 5.23 7.75
N GLY A 8 -8.61 6.32 7.66
CA GLY A 8 -7.17 6.34 7.93
C GLY A 8 -6.75 5.97 9.35
N VAL A 9 -7.67 5.98 10.32
CA VAL A 9 -7.41 5.62 11.73
C VAL A 9 -8.22 4.40 12.20
N THR A 10 -9.08 3.85 11.34
CA THR A 10 -9.95 2.70 11.67
C THR A 10 -9.76 1.57 10.65
N THR A 11 -10.49 1.61 9.54
CA THR A 11 -10.50 0.52 8.55
C THR A 11 -9.15 0.30 7.89
N ASN A 12 -8.41 1.36 7.51
CA ASN A 12 -7.13 1.22 6.82
C ASN A 12 -6.07 0.53 7.70
N PRO A 13 -5.87 0.92 8.98
CA PRO A 13 -5.02 0.17 9.89
C PRO A 13 -5.44 -1.29 10.08
N ALA A 14 -6.74 -1.56 10.20
CA ALA A 14 -7.24 -2.93 10.38
C ALA A 14 -6.92 -3.82 9.16
N VAL A 15 -7.23 -3.36 7.94
CA VAL A 15 -6.89 -4.14 6.73
C VAL A 15 -5.39 -4.24 6.51
N GLY A 16 -4.59 -3.26 6.96
CA GLY A 16 -3.13 -3.33 6.94
C GLY A 16 -2.62 -4.47 7.84
N TYR A 17 -3.13 -4.57 9.05
CA TYR A 17 -2.79 -5.66 9.96
C TYR A 17 -3.20 -7.03 9.42
N ASP A 18 -4.42 -7.15 8.87
CA ASP A 18 -4.89 -8.38 8.25
C ASP A 18 -4.04 -8.77 7.03
N SER A 19 -3.60 -7.78 6.25
CA SER A 19 -2.68 -8.00 5.12
C SER A 19 -1.37 -8.63 5.58
N ASP A 20 -0.79 -8.13 6.67
CA ASP A 20 0.42 -8.70 7.24
C ASP A 20 0.20 -10.15 7.73
N LEU A 21 -0.95 -10.45 8.33
CA LEU A 21 -1.31 -11.81 8.73
C LEU A 21 -1.42 -12.75 7.51
N LEU A 22 -2.06 -12.30 6.43
CA LEU A 22 -2.20 -13.07 5.19
C LEU A 22 -0.84 -13.37 4.57
N VAL A 23 0.04 -12.37 4.47
CA VAL A 23 1.41 -12.54 3.96
C VAL A 23 2.20 -13.53 4.82
N ARG A 24 2.05 -13.47 6.15
CA ARG A 24 2.69 -14.44 7.07
C ARG A 24 2.21 -15.87 6.86
N CYS A 25 0.98 -16.06 6.39
CA CYS A 25 0.43 -17.37 6.01
C CYS A 25 0.85 -17.82 4.60
N GLY A 26 1.68 -17.03 3.88
CA GLY A 26 2.11 -17.33 2.52
C GLY A 26 1.10 -16.93 1.43
N ALA A 27 0.06 -16.15 1.78
CA ALA A 27 -0.85 -15.59 0.80
C ALA A 27 -0.26 -14.34 0.13
N THR A 28 -0.83 -13.95 -1.01
CA THR A 28 -0.48 -12.71 -1.72
C THR A 28 -1.58 -11.69 -1.52
N VAL A 29 -1.21 -10.44 -1.21
CA VAL A 29 -2.13 -9.31 -1.03
C VAL A 29 -1.85 -8.28 -2.12
N MET A 30 -2.91 -7.58 -2.59
CA MET A 30 -2.81 -6.52 -3.59
C MET A 30 -3.45 -5.22 -3.07
N PHE A 31 -2.83 -4.09 -3.40
CA PHE A 31 -3.37 -2.74 -3.22
C PHE A 31 -3.25 -1.98 -4.55
N SER A 32 -4.29 -1.23 -4.97
CA SER A 32 -4.41 -0.74 -6.36
C SER A 32 -4.81 0.73 -6.52
N GLU A 33 -5.16 1.45 -5.45
CA GLU A 33 -5.75 2.79 -5.55
C GLU A 33 -4.66 3.87 -5.71
N VAL A 34 -4.08 3.96 -6.92
CA VAL A 34 -2.99 4.88 -7.29
C VAL A 34 -3.28 6.32 -6.88
N THR A 35 -4.48 6.82 -7.17
CA THR A 35 -4.88 8.20 -6.83
C THR A 35 -4.92 8.48 -5.33
N GLU A 36 -5.13 7.46 -4.49
CA GLU A 36 -5.16 7.62 -3.03
C GLU A 36 -3.76 7.59 -2.40
N VAL A 37 -2.76 7.02 -3.09
CA VAL A 37 -1.40 6.86 -2.55
C VAL A 37 -0.35 7.74 -3.21
N ARG A 38 -0.67 8.38 -4.34
CA ARG A 38 0.29 9.21 -5.10
C ARG A 38 1.04 10.22 -4.24
N ASP A 39 0.34 10.94 -3.36
CA ASP A 39 0.96 11.97 -2.50
C ASP A 39 1.82 11.37 -1.38
N ALA A 40 1.58 10.10 -1.02
CA ALA A 40 2.29 9.35 0.02
C ALA A 40 3.32 8.37 -0.56
N ILE A 41 3.61 8.41 -1.87
CA ILE A 41 4.47 7.43 -2.55
C ILE A 41 5.87 7.33 -1.94
N HIS A 42 6.38 8.44 -1.42
CA HIS A 42 7.65 8.55 -0.72
C HIS A 42 7.73 7.69 0.56
N LEU A 43 6.60 7.24 1.10
CA LEU A 43 6.53 6.29 2.22
C LEU A 43 6.51 4.82 1.76
N LEU A 44 6.15 4.55 0.50
CA LEU A 44 6.08 3.20 -0.07
C LEU A 44 7.39 2.80 -0.76
N THR A 45 8.05 3.73 -1.47
CA THR A 45 9.30 3.44 -2.19
C THR A 45 10.42 2.87 -1.31
N PRO A 46 10.62 3.30 -0.04
CA PRO A 46 11.66 2.71 0.82
C PRO A 46 11.33 1.30 1.28
N ARG A 47 10.09 0.83 1.10
CA ARG A 47 9.62 -0.50 1.48
C ARG A 47 9.70 -1.50 0.33
N ALA A 48 10.12 -1.07 -0.86
CA ALA A 48 10.34 -1.96 -1.99
C ALA A 48 11.48 -2.94 -1.69
N ILE A 49 11.35 -4.19 -2.15
CA ILE A 49 12.36 -5.24 -1.93
C ILE A 49 13.70 -4.94 -2.61
N ASN A 50 13.69 -4.13 -3.68
CA ASN A 50 14.88 -3.68 -4.40
C ASN A 50 14.58 -2.41 -5.22
N GLU A 51 15.64 -1.82 -5.78
CA GLU A 51 15.56 -0.59 -6.60
C GLU A 51 14.72 -0.78 -7.87
N GLU A 52 14.78 -1.95 -8.51
CA GLU A 52 14.00 -2.24 -9.71
C GLU A 52 12.50 -2.15 -9.43
N VAL A 53 12.03 -2.77 -8.34
CA VAL A 53 10.63 -2.72 -7.91
C VAL A 53 10.25 -1.30 -7.48
N GLY A 54 11.13 -0.59 -6.78
CA GLY A 54 10.90 0.81 -6.39
C GLY A 54 10.73 1.74 -7.60
N ARG A 55 11.58 1.59 -8.63
CA ARG A 55 11.48 2.36 -9.88
C ARG A 55 10.18 2.04 -10.62
N ARG A 56 9.83 0.76 -10.75
CA ARG A 56 8.56 0.34 -11.36
C ARG A 56 7.35 0.93 -10.62
N LEU A 57 7.40 0.98 -9.29
CA LEU A 57 6.36 1.60 -8.49
C LEU A 57 6.22 3.11 -8.77
N LEU A 58 7.33 3.83 -8.99
CA LEU A 58 7.30 5.24 -9.38
C LEU A 58 6.73 5.45 -10.79
N GLU A 59 7.02 4.55 -11.73
CA GLU A 59 6.50 4.60 -13.11
C GLU A 59 4.97 4.52 -13.14
N GLU A 60 4.36 3.69 -12.29
CA GLU A 60 2.89 3.57 -12.18
C GLU A 60 2.23 4.81 -11.53
N MET A 61 3.03 5.75 -10.98
CA MET A 61 2.54 6.95 -10.30
C MET A 61 2.65 8.21 -11.17
N ALA A 62 3.38 8.14 -12.28
CA ALA A 62 3.46 9.21 -13.29
C ALA A 62 2.10 9.47 -13.95
#